data_AF-A0A3D5RRH5-F1
#
_entry.id   AF-A0A3D5RRH5-F1
#
_cell.length_a   1.000
_cell.length_b   1.000
_cell.length_c   1.000
_cell.angle_alpha   90.00
_cell.angle_beta   90.00
_cell.angle_gamma   90.00
#
_symmetry.space_group_name_H-M   'P 1'
#
loop_
_entity.id
_entity.type
_entity.pdbx_description
1 polymer ?
#
loop_
_entity_poly.entity_id
_entity_poly.type
_entity_poly.pdbx_seq_one_letter_code
_entity_poly.pdbx_strand_id
1 'polypeptide(L)'
;MTSLIHGSINRRVALRGMLGGSAITVALPFLDCFLNSNGNALASGAPMPVRFGTWFWGCGMTPFRWTPITEGTSYEIGEELQAITSLKDQVSILSGFGVSLDGKTNIPHISGALGLRTGMAPSSRQSDIPSIDVIIANQ
;
A
#
# COMPACT_ATOMS: atom_id res chain seq x y z
N MET A 1 25.70 -6.79 32.70
CA MET A 1 26.22 -5.77 31.76
C MET A 1 26.44 -6.45 30.41
N THR A 2 25.43 -6.40 29.54
CA THR A 2 25.48 -7.05 28.23
C THR A 2 26.00 -6.03 27.23
N SER A 3 27.25 -6.18 26.79
CA SER A 3 27.84 -5.36 25.75
C SER A 3 27.26 -5.78 24.40
N LEU A 4 26.48 -4.90 23.77
CA LEU A 4 26.07 -5.04 22.38
C LEU A 4 27.26 -4.64 21.49
N ILE A 5 27.84 -5.61 20.81
CA ILE A 5 28.87 -5.39 19.80
C ILE A 5 28.22 -4.62 18.64
N HIS A 6 28.44 -3.31 18.56
CA HIS A 6 28.11 -2.50 17.40
C HIS A 6 29.10 -2.84 16.29
N GLY A 7 28.79 -3.84 15.47
CA GLY A 7 29.57 -4.17 14.29
C GLY A 7 29.49 -3.04 13.26
N SER A 8 30.57 -2.28 13.09
CA SER A 8 30.63 -1.24 12.07
C SER A 8 30.76 -1.85 10.68
N ILE A 9 29.87 -1.45 9.76
CA ILE A 9 29.96 -1.87 8.36
C ILE A 9 31.18 -1.20 7.74
N ASN A 10 32.16 -2.00 7.30
CA ASN A 10 33.36 -1.51 6.63
C ASN A 10 32.98 -0.88 5.27
N ARG A 11 33.53 0.32 4.97
CA ARG A 11 33.37 1.04 3.69
C ARG A 11 33.54 0.14 2.46
N ARG A 12 34.49 -0.80 2.49
CA ARG A 12 34.75 -1.76 1.40
C ARG A 12 33.58 -2.73 1.20
N VAL A 13 32.96 -3.21 2.28
CA VAL A 13 31.80 -4.10 2.22
C VAL A 13 30.61 -3.34 1.65
N ALA A 14 30.40 -2.10 2.11
CA ALA A 14 29.35 -1.22 1.59
C ALA A 14 29.55 -0.93 0.09
N LEU A 15 30.75 -0.54 -0.33
CA LEU A 15 31.05 -0.21 -1.73
C LEU A 15 30.99 -1.43 -2.66
N ARG A 16 31.42 -2.61 -2.21
CA ARG A 16 31.26 -3.85 -2.98
C ARG A 16 29.79 -4.27 -3.11
N GLY A 17 28.99 -4.07 -2.06
CA GLY A 17 27.54 -4.26 -2.11
C GLY A 17 26.86 -3.31 -3.08
N MET A 18 27.23 -2.02 -3.08
CA MET A 18 26.70 -1.02 -4.01
C MET A 18 27.06 -1.31 -5.47
N LEU A 19 28.32 -1.68 -5.75
CA LEU A 19 28.77 -1.96 -7.12
C LEU A 19 28.26 -3.30 -7.66
N GLY A 20 28.04 -4.30 -6.79
CA GLY A 20 27.49 -5.60 -7.19
C GLY A 20 25.96 -5.65 -7.23
N GLY A 21 25.29 -4.81 -6.44
CA GLY A 21 23.82 -4.74 -6.33
C GLY A 21 23.17 -3.69 -7.24
N SER A 22 23.94 -2.79 -7.87
CA SER A 22 23.42 -1.75 -8.77
C SER A 22 22.71 -2.29 -10.01
N ALA A 23 22.94 -3.56 -10.38
CA ALA A 23 22.23 -4.21 -11.48
C ALA A 23 20.80 -4.67 -11.10
N ILE A 24 20.49 -4.80 -9.81
CA ILE A 24 19.17 -5.24 -9.31
C ILE A 24 18.83 -4.43 -8.06
N THR A 25 18.18 -3.28 -8.24
CA THR A 25 17.67 -2.49 -7.12
C THR A 25 16.28 -2.98 -6.74
N VAL A 26 16.18 -3.79 -5.68
CA VAL A 26 14.90 -3.97 -4.99
C VAL A 26 14.72 -2.78 -4.08
N ALA A 27 13.70 -1.96 -4.32
CA ALA A 27 13.38 -0.85 -3.45
C ALA A 27 12.97 -1.41 -2.06
N LEU A 28 13.89 -1.34 -1.11
CA LEU A 28 13.56 -1.61 0.29
C LEU A 28 12.69 -0.45 0.81
N PRO A 29 11.75 -0.72 1.73
CA PRO A 29 11.13 0.33 2.52
C PRO A 29 12.23 1.23 3.12
N PHE A 30 11.99 2.54 3.19
CA PHE A 30 12.95 3.42 3.85
C PHE A 30 13.04 3.03 5.32
N LEU A 31 14.16 2.40 5.67
CA LEU A 31 14.58 2.25 7.05
C LEU A 31 14.98 3.61 7.60
N ASP A 32 14.80 3.81 8.90
CA ASP A 32 15.13 5.07 9.59
C ASP A 32 16.57 5.53 9.31
N CYS A 33 17.51 4.60 9.09
CA CYS A 33 18.91 4.93 8.77
C CYS A 33 19.09 5.66 7.43
N PHE A 34 18.11 5.62 6.54
CA PHE A 34 18.11 6.35 5.27
C PHE A 34 17.45 7.71 5.36
N LEU A 35 16.83 8.02 6.50
CA LEU A 35 16.11 9.27 6.73
C LEU A 35 16.98 10.22 7.56
N ASN A 36 16.66 11.52 7.49
CA ASN A 36 17.21 12.48 8.43
C ASN A 36 16.67 12.23 9.85
N SER A 37 17.19 12.97 10.84
CA SER A 37 16.80 12.82 12.25
C SER A 37 15.31 13.06 12.54
N ASN A 38 14.56 13.60 11.58
CA ASN A 38 13.13 13.93 11.71
C ASN A 38 12.23 13.08 10.79
N GLY A 39 12.77 12.12 10.05
CA GLY A 39 11.99 11.22 9.17
C GLY A 39 11.34 11.87 7.94
N ASN A 40 11.65 13.13 7.62
CA ASN A 40 10.94 13.91 6.61
C ASN A 40 11.73 14.19 5.33
N ALA A 41 12.99 13.73 5.27
CA ALA A 41 13.84 13.78 4.09
C ALA A 41 14.80 12.59 4.10
N LEU A 42 15.40 12.30 2.95
CA LEU A 42 16.53 11.35 2.89
C LEU A 42 17.72 11.92 3.66
N ALA A 43 18.60 11.04 4.13
CA ALA A 43 19.85 11.41 4.80
C ALA A 43 20.75 12.30 3.91
N SER A 44 20.57 12.26 2.59
CA SER A 44 21.22 13.16 1.62
C SER A 44 20.64 14.58 1.58
N GLY A 45 19.55 14.85 2.32
CA GLY A 45 18.78 16.10 2.27
C GLY A 45 17.78 16.18 1.12
N ALA A 46 17.72 15.16 0.25
CA ALA A 46 16.73 15.10 -0.82
C ALA A 46 15.30 14.93 -0.26
N PRO A 47 14.27 15.49 -0.92
CA PRO A 47 12.89 15.34 -0.47
C PRO A 47 12.47 13.87 -0.48
N MET A 48 11.51 13.53 0.38
CA MET A 48 10.91 12.20 0.34
C MET A 48 10.21 12.00 -1.01
N PRO A 49 10.47 10.90 -1.73
CA PRO A 49 9.76 10.61 -2.97
C PRO A 49 8.29 10.40 -2.65
N VAL A 50 7.42 11.09 -3.38
CA VAL A 50 5.98 10.87 -3.33
C VAL A 50 5.71 9.46 -3.83
N ARG A 51 4.96 8.68 -3.04
CA ARG A 51 4.57 7.32 -3.39
C ARG A 51 3.06 7.22 -3.42
N PHE A 52 2.54 6.67 -4.51
CA PHE A 52 1.17 6.21 -4.58
C PHE A 52 1.14 4.73 -4.19
N GLY A 53 0.27 4.38 -3.24
CA GLY A 53 0.08 3.00 -2.81
C GLY A 53 -1.39 2.65 -2.86
N THR A 54 -1.70 1.44 -3.32
CA THR A 54 -3.04 0.85 -3.26
C THR A 54 -2.98 -0.40 -2.40
N TRP A 55 -3.96 -0.55 -1.52
CA TRP A 55 -4.15 -1.73 -0.69
C TRP A 55 -5.55 -2.27 -0.93
N PHE A 56 -5.69 -3.59 -0.89
CA PHE A 56 -6.97 -4.24 -1.14
C PHE A 56 -7.28 -5.26 -0.04
N TRP A 57 -8.56 -5.35 0.32
CA TRP A 57 -9.09 -6.39 1.20
C TRP A 57 -9.88 -7.40 0.36
N GLY A 58 -9.27 -8.53 0.02
CA GLY A 58 -9.82 -9.50 -0.93
C GLY A 58 -11.14 -10.16 -0.50
N CYS A 59 -11.42 -10.19 0.79
CA CYS A 59 -12.66 -10.75 1.35
C CYS A 59 -13.75 -9.70 1.60
N GLY A 60 -13.52 -8.44 1.21
CA GLY A 60 -14.40 -7.32 1.54
C GLY A 60 -14.34 -6.95 3.01
N MET A 61 -15.19 -6.00 3.41
CA MET A 61 -15.31 -5.52 4.79
C MET A 61 -16.72 -5.76 5.30
N THR A 62 -16.88 -5.90 6.61
CA THR A 62 -18.20 -6.16 7.21
C THR A 62 -19.08 -4.92 6.99
N PRO A 63 -20.22 -5.05 6.27
CA PRO A 63 -21.14 -3.93 6.10
C PRO A 63 -21.59 -3.40 7.46
N PHE A 64 -21.82 -2.09 7.56
CA PHE A 64 -22.23 -1.37 8.79
C PHE A 64 -21.21 -1.30 9.94
N ARG A 65 -20.09 -2.05 9.89
CA ARG A 65 -18.97 -1.89 10.83
C ARG A 65 -17.81 -1.10 10.23
N TRP A 66 -17.60 -1.23 8.92
CA TRP A 66 -16.62 -0.48 8.16
C TRP A 66 -17.15 0.86 7.62
N THR A 67 -18.34 0.85 7.01
CA THR A 67 -18.90 2.04 6.36
C THR A 67 -19.46 3.03 7.40
N PRO A 68 -19.00 4.30 7.41
CA PRO A 68 -19.59 5.33 8.25
C PRO A 68 -21.09 5.52 7.98
N ILE A 69 -21.86 5.79 9.03
CA ILE A 69 -23.31 5.99 8.95
C ILE A 69 -23.63 7.38 8.38
N THR A 70 -22.79 8.37 8.67
CA THR A 70 -22.93 9.76 8.24
C THR A 70 -21.79 10.16 7.32
N GLU A 71 -22.10 11.07 6.38
CA GLU A 71 -21.13 11.68 5.49
C GLU A 71 -20.56 12.98 6.06
N GLY A 72 -19.47 13.46 5.46
CA GLY A 72 -18.79 14.69 5.86
C GLY A 72 -17.68 14.47 6.89
N THR A 73 -16.96 15.53 7.24
CA THR A 73 -15.77 15.47 8.12
C THR A 73 -16.09 15.02 9.55
N SER A 74 -17.34 15.19 9.98
CA SER A 74 -17.82 14.83 11.31
C SER A 74 -18.33 13.39 11.42
N TYR A 75 -18.04 12.52 10.45
CA TYR A 75 -18.47 11.11 10.49
C TYR A 75 -17.99 10.38 11.76
N GLU A 76 -18.75 9.39 12.21
CA GLU A 76 -18.38 8.57 13.37
C GLU A 76 -17.45 7.42 12.96
N ILE A 77 -16.42 7.16 13.77
CA ILE A 77 -15.50 6.04 13.55
C ILE A 77 -16.20 4.74 13.96
N GLY A 78 -16.41 3.85 12.99
CA GLY A 78 -16.96 2.52 13.22
C GLY A 78 -16.05 1.61 14.05
N GLU A 79 -16.60 0.51 14.55
CA GLU A 79 -15.89 -0.45 15.42
C GLU A 79 -14.62 -1.03 14.74
N GLU A 80 -14.70 -1.37 13.45
CA GLU A 80 -13.58 -1.94 12.70
C GLU A 80 -12.53 -0.87 12.30
N LEU A 81 -12.81 0.41 12.55
CA LEU A 81 -11.95 1.54 12.21
C LEU A 81 -11.31 2.21 13.43
N GLN A 82 -11.51 1.67 14.63
CA GLN A 82 -10.98 2.26 15.87
C GLN A 82 -9.45 2.43 15.87
N ALA A 83 -8.73 1.60 15.10
CA ALA A 83 -7.28 1.70 14.97
C ALA A 83 -6.80 3.00 14.30
N ILE A 84 -7.66 3.67 13.51
CA ILE A 84 -7.32 4.92 12.80
C ILE A 84 -7.93 6.16 13.46
N THR A 85 -8.51 6.05 14.67
CA THR A 85 -9.19 7.17 15.34
C THR A 85 -8.28 8.41 15.48
N SER A 86 -7.01 8.23 15.82
CA SER A 86 -6.04 9.33 15.95
C SER A 86 -5.66 9.97 14.60
N LEU A 87 -6.02 9.34 13.49
CA LEU A 87 -5.74 9.77 12.12
C LEU A 87 -7.01 10.19 11.39
N LYS A 88 -8.16 10.33 12.07
CA LYS A 88 -9.46 10.65 11.45
C LYS A 88 -9.38 11.86 10.51
N ASP A 89 -8.72 12.93 10.93
CA ASP A 89 -8.60 14.17 10.15
C ASP A 89 -7.62 14.05 8.97
N GLN A 90 -6.91 12.93 8.85
CA GLN A 90 -5.93 12.63 7.79
C GLN A 90 -6.42 11.54 6.83
N VAL A 91 -7.56 10.92 7.09
CA VAL A 91 -8.09 9.80 6.32
C VAL A 91 -9.49 10.14 5.80
N SER A 92 -9.74 9.80 4.55
CA SER A 92 -11.09 9.81 3.97
C SER A 92 -11.57 8.38 3.78
N ILE A 93 -12.77 8.08 4.27
CA ILE A 93 -13.43 6.79 4.01
C ILE A 93 -14.42 7.01 2.89
N LEU A 94 -14.15 6.39 1.75
CA LEU A 94 -15.01 6.45 0.58
C LEU A 94 -15.92 5.21 0.58
N SER A 95 -17.22 5.41 0.50
CA SER A 95 -18.25 4.35 0.55
C SER A 95 -19.19 4.39 -0.67
N GLY A 96 -20.06 3.40 -0.81
CA GLY A 96 -21.01 3.32 -1.93
C GLY A 96 -20.43 2.74 -3.23
N PHE A 97 -19.20 2.22 -3.20
CA PHE A 97 -18.56 1.57 -4.34
C PHE A 97 -18.95 0.09 -4.44
N GLY A 98 -19.00 -0.40 -5.67
CA GLY A 98 -19.19 -1.81 -5.98
C GLY A 98 -18.55 -2.17 -7.31
N VAL A 99 -18.24 -3.46 -7.50
CA VAL A 99 -17.75 -3.98 -8.78
C VAL A 99 -18.95 -4.36 -9.64
N SER A 100 -19.17 -3.60 -10.72
CA SER A 100 -20.14 -3.95 -11.76
C SER A 100 -19.71 -5.23 -12.47
N LEU A 101 -20.61 -6.21 -12.55
CA LEU A 101 -20.31 -7.52 -13.13
C LEU A 101 -20.50 -7.57 -14.66
N ASP A 102 -21.07 -6.54 -15.28
CA ASP A 102 -21.24 -6.47 -16.74
C ASP A 102 -21.91 -7.75 -17.31
N GLY A 103 -22.99 -8.18 -16.66
CA GLY A 103 -23.74 -9.40 -17.01
C GLY A 103 -23.04 -10.74 -16.72
N LYS A 104 -21.79 -10.72 -16.23
CA LYS A 104 -21.02 -11.94 -15.93
C LYS A 104 -21.40 -12.52 -14.57
N THR A 105 -21.14 -13.82 -14.39
CA THR A 105 -21.39 -14.51 -13.11
C THR A 105 -20.50 -13.95 -12.00
N ASN A 106 -21.08 -13.78 -10.81
CA ASN A 106 -20.29 -13.50 -9.62
C ASN A 106 -19.45 -14.73 -9.24
N ILE A 107 -18.12 -14.62 -9.32
CA ILE A 107 -17.18 -15.65 -8.89
C ILE A 107 -16.66 -15.23 -7.51
N PRO A 108 -17.11 -15.88 -6.42
CA PRO A 108 -16.71 -15.51 -5.06
C PRO A 108 -15.19 -15.44 -4.91
N HIS A 109 -14.72 -14.43 -4.18
CA HIS A 109 -13.30 -14.11 -3.95
C HIS A 109 -12.50 -13.68 -5.19
N ILE A 110 -13.10 -13.67 -6.38
CA ILE A 110 -12.43 -13.38 -7.64
C ILE A 110 -12.98 -12.11 -8.30
N SER A 111 -14.30 -12.04 -8.50
CA SER A 111 -14.91 -10.93 -9.27
C SER A 111 -14.59 -9.56 -8.67
N GLY A 112 -14.74 -9.42 -7.34
CA GLY A 112 -14.39 -8.18 -6.65
C GLY A 112 -12.90 -7.85 -6.71
N ALA A 113 -12.03 -8.84 -6.45
CA ALA A 113 -10.58 -8.64 -6.41
C ALA A 113 -9.99 -8.29 -7.78
N LEU A 114 -10.46 -8.92 -8.86
CA LEU A 114 -10.02 -8.59 -10.21
C LEU A 114 -10.66 -7.29 -10.71
N GLY A 115 -11.95 -7.09 -10.49
CA GLY A 115 -12.63 -5.86 -10.91
C GLY A 115 -12.04 -4.59 -10.28
N LEU A 116 -11.69 -4.64 -8.99
CA LEU A 116 -11.01 -3.52 -8.30
C LEU A 116 -9.68 -3.16 -8.96
N ARG A 117 -8.89 -4.15 -9.38
CA ARG A 117 -7.51 -3.94 -9.86
C ARG A 117 -7.44 -3.66 -11.35
N THR A 118 -8.38 -4.19 -12.14
CA THR A 118 -8.34 -4.16 -13.60
C THR A 118 -9.43 -3.28 -14.21
N GLY A 119 -10.44 -2.88 -13.43
CA GLY A 119 -11.63 -2.19 -13.94
C GLY A 119 -12.58 -3.07 -14.76
N MET A 120 -12.32 -4.38 -14.86
CA MET A 120 -13.08 -5.31 -15.70
C MET A 120 -13.62 -6.50 -14.90
N ALA A 121 -14.88 -6.86 -15.15
CA ALA A 121 -15.48 -8.06 -14.58
C ALA A 121 -14.88 -9.32 -15.23
N PRO A 122 -14.37 -10.29 -14.45
CA PRO A 122 -13.76 -11.48 -15.01
C PRO A 122 -14.81 -12.49 -15.47
N SER A 123 -14.49 -13.21 -16.55
CA SER A 123 -15.30 -14.35 -17.04
C SER A 123 -14.86 -15.69 -16.43
N SER A 124 -13.72 -15.72 -15.73
CA SER A 124 -13.14 -16.94 -15.15
C SER A 124 -12.33 -16.62 -13.89
N ARG A 125 -11.76 -17.65 -13.25
CA ARG A 125 -10.85 -17.48 -12.11
C ARG A 125 -9.49 -16.89 -12.47
N GLN A 126 -9.16 -16.86 -13.76
CA GLN A 126 -7.91 -16.31 -14.29
C GLN A 126 -8.23 -15.13 -15.21
N SER A 127 -7.30 -14.18 -15.27
CA SER A 127 -7.38 -12.99 -16.11
C SER A 127 -5.99 -12.64 -16.58
N ASP A 128 -5.88 -12.33 -17.87
CA ASP A 128 -4.71 -11.76 -18.55
C ASP A 128 -4.75 -10.22 -18.60
N ILE A 129 -5.86 -9.62 -18.14
CA ILE A 129 -6.03 -8.18 -18.07
C ILE A 129 -5.03 -7.59 -17.05
N PRO A 130 -4.18 -6.62 -17.45
CA PRO A 130 -3.23 -6.00 -16.55
C PRO A 130 -3.95 -5.19 -15.47
N SER A 131 -3.44 -5.23 -14.25
CA SER A 131 -3.92 -4.36 -13.17
C SER A 131 -3.41 -2.93 -13.34
N ILE A 132 -4.07 -1.98 -12.68
CA ILE A 132 -3.73 -0.56 -12.73
C ILE A 132 -2.26 -0.29 -12.36
N ASP A 133 -1.71 -1.03 -11.39
CA ASP A 133 -0.29 -0.92 -11.00
C ASP A 133 0.66 -1.40 -12.11
N VAL A 134 0.30 -2.46 -12.83
CA VAL A 134 1.06 -2.94 -14.01
C VAL A 134 0.98 -1.92 -15.14
N ILE A 135 -0.19 -1.31 -15.38
CA ILE A 135 -0.36 -0.25 -16.38
C ILE A 135 0.51 0.96 -16.05
N ILE A 136 0.54 1.39 -14.77
CA ILE A 136 1.38 2.51 -14.32
C ILE A 136 2.87 2.16 -14.43
N ALA A 137 3.28 0.95 -14.05
CA ALA A 137 4.68 0.53 -14.09
C ALA A 137 5.28 0.44 -15.51
N ASN A 138 4.42 0.33 -16.54
CA ASN A 138 4.83 0.28 -17.94
C ASN A 138 4.90 1.67 -18.62
N GLN A 139 4.62 2.76 -17.89
CA GLN A 139 4.81 4.14 -18.37
C GLN A 139 6.22 4.64 -18.04
#